data_AF-A0A9E1WCH7-F1
#
_entry.id   AF-A0A9E1WCH7-F1
#
_cell.length_a   1.000
_cell.length_b   1.000
_cell.length_c   1.000
_cell.angle_alpha   90.00
_cell.angle_beta   90.00
_cell.angle_gamma   90.00
#
_symmetry.space_group_name_H-M   'P 1'
#
loop_
_entity.id
_entity.type
_entity.pdbx_description
1 polymer ?
#
loop_
_entity_poly.entity_id
_entity_poly.type
_entity_poly.pdbx_seq_one_letter_code
_entity_poly.pdbx_strand_id
1 'polypeptide(L)'
;MKERFSKLAELWNGLNSSRKLTLVVAVGGILLLSVGILSWSGGGTSMRVLVSGADADDLSDVVDVLRSNQVEFEYSENGDTILVPEDKRAAMRMELAMKGLPRSGDVGFEIFDEGNFGISDFVQRTNHTRAIQGELQRTIAMMDSIKSAKVFIVKPENNLLLSEDPNDRPSASVYVDTGGSTLDKANVNAIQFLVSNANKGINKSNVAVMDNQGNLLSEQGESSGAAGIAGQMMKAYEAQERRLETKIETMLAKTVGRQNVIARVSVNLDTKSMTELDEKFDPDGQVPRTSTTDKDMATTVETQPQNNATGMGANVPNVSQDATQQDPIMAKSDESRESKTTDFEISRNLKETVQEPGSIISRSVAVLIAKGESPRTPEDIDVIREAVINAVGARFNLEESELLTHVSVKEVVFQDPAIGGIGGETLDQFQNFVDKYGPHVKTLVGVILAIALFIVFITMLKRFKPNEAEVQVLDEDDQQLLAGTRSLGSGLTPELLNDLIQEKPDNVGTALRRYLETGSSS
;
A
#
# COMPACT_ATOMS: atom_id res chain seq x y z
N MET A 1 42.16 -32.69 -48.16
CA MET A 1 40.85 -33.27 -48.53
C MET A 1 40.95 -34.45 -49.49
N LYS A 2 41.68 -34.36 -50.62
CA LYS A 2 41.80 -35.46 -51.60
C LYS A 2 42.29 -36.80 -51.02
N GLU A 3 43.24 -36.76 -50.08
CA GLU A 3 43.78 -37.96 -49.42
C GLU A 3 42.79 -38.66 -48.46
N ARG A 4 41.78 -37.94 -47.96
CA ARG A 4 40.73 -38.53 -47.11
C ARG A 4 39.64 -39.19 -47.96
N PHE A 5 39.36 -38.64 -49.13
CA PHE A 5 38.45 -39.25 -50.11
C PHE A 5 39.03 -40.52 -50.75
N SER A 6 40.35 -40.56 -51.00
CA SER A 6 41.00 -41.76 -51.54
C SER A 6 41.00 -42.92 -50.53
N LYS A 7 41.28 -42.64 -49.25
CA LYS A 7 41.20 -43.65 -48.17
C LYS A 7 39.78 -44.17 -47.95
N LEU A 8 38.75 -43.34 -48.16
CA LEU A 8 37.34 -43.76 -48.13
C LEU A 8 36.96 -44.63 -49.34
N ALA A 9 37.48 -44.32 -50.54
CA ALA A 9 37.24 -45.10 -51.75
C ALA A 9 37.92 -46.49 -51.70
N GLU A 10 39.10 -46.57 -51.08
CA GLU A 10 39.85 -47.80 -50.88
C GLU A 10 39.16 -48.72 -49.85
N LEU A 11 38.68 -48.13 -48.74
CA LEU A 11 37.81 -48.83 -47.79
C LEU A 11 36.51 -49.32 -48.45
N TRP A 12 35.87 -48.50 -49.28
CA TRP A 12 34.64 -48.87 -50.00
C TRP A 12 34.83 -50.05 -50.95
N ASN A 13 35.98 -50.16 -51.60
CA ASN A 13 36.26 -51.25 -52.54
C ASN A 13 36.68 -52.56 -51.87
N GLY A 14 37.22 -52.51 -50.65
CA GLY A 14 37.58 -53.70 -49.86
C GLY A 14 36.43 -54.39 -49.12
N LEU A 15 35.21 -53.81 -49.13
CA LEU A 15 34.05 -54.38 -48.44
C LEU A 15 33.26 -55.38 -49.32
N ASN A 16 32.94 -56.54 -48.76
CA ASN A 16 32.02 -57.52 -49.37
C ASN A 16 30.64 -56.89 -49.65
N SER A 17 29.96 -57.26 -50.74
CA SER A 17 28.71 -56.63 -51.22
C SER A 17 27.62 -56.53 -50.14
N SER A 18 27.51 -57.52 -49.25
CA SER A 18 26.56 -57.49 -48.14
C SER A 18 26.90 -56.42 -47.07
N ARG A 19 28.18 -56.09 -46.89
CA ARG A 19 28.62 -55.02 -45.97
C ARG A 19 28.48 -53.62 -46.58
N LYS A 20 28.56 -53.49 -47.91
CA LYS A 20 28.26 -52.22 -48.59
C LYS A 20 26.78 -51.88 -48.46
N LEU A 21 25.90 -52.88 -48.62
CA LEU A 21 24.46 -52.69 -48.48
C LEU A 21 24.06 -52.24 -47.06
N THR A 22 24.61 -52.87 -46.01
CA THR A 22 24.30 -52.47 -44.63
C THR A 22 24.81 -51.07 -44.29
N LEU A 23 25.94 -50.65 -44.85
CA LEU A 23 26.47 -49.29 -44.64
C LEU A 23 25.61 -48.23 -45.36
N VAL A 24 25.14 -48.51 -46.58
CA VAL A 24 24.22 -47.62 -47.31
C VAL A 24 22.89 -47.47 -46.56
N VAL A 25 22.32 -48.58 -46.08
CA VAL A 25 21.06 -48.55 -45.31
C VAL A 25 21.24 -47.81 -43.98
N ALA A 26 22.37 -47.99 -43.30
CA ALA A 26 22.66 -47.28 -42.05
C ALA A 26 22.80 -45.77 -42.26
N VAL A 27 23.55 -45.35 -43.27
CA VAL A 27 23.74 -43.92 -43.59
C VAL A 27 22.43 -43.30 -44.06
N GLY A 28 21.65 -44.00 -44.91
CA GLY A 28 20.33 -43.57 -45.34
C GLY A 28 19.33 -43.44 -44.19
N GLY A 29 19.32 -44.39 -43.26
CA GLY A 29 18.47 -44.36 -42.08
C GLY A 29 18.79 -43.20 -41.13
N ILE A 30 20.07 -42.89 -40.93
CA ILE A 30 20.50 -41.73 -40.12
C ILE A 30 20.09 -40.42 -40.79
N LEU A 31 20.20 -40.33 -42.12
CA LEU A 31 19.77 -39.14 -42.87
C LEU A 31 18.26 -38.94 -42.78
N LEU A 32 17.47 -39.99 -42.95
CA LEU A 32 16.00 -39.94 -42.83
C LEU A 32 15.55 -39.59 -41.40
N LEU A 33 16.18 -40.17 -40.38
CA LEU A 33 15.91 -39.81 -38.98
C LEU A 33 16.28 -38.35 -38.70
N SER A 34 17.40 -37.87 -39.22
CA SER A 34 17.83 -36.47 -39.04
C SER A 34 16.85 -35.48 -39.68
N VAL A 35 16.38 -35.79 -40.90
CA VAL A 35 15.35 -34.99 -41.59
C VAL A 35 14.01 -35.07 -40.86
N GLY A 36 13.62 -36.24 -40.36
CA GLY A 36 12.40 -36.42 -39.57
C GLY A 36 12.41 -35.61 -38.28
N ILE A 37 13.54 -35.60 -37.56
CA ILE A 37 13.70 -34.81 -36.32
C ILE A 37 13.67 -33.31 -36.62
N LEU A 38 14.33 -32.86 -37.70
CA LEU A 38 14.33 -31.45 -38.11
C LEU A 38 12.95 -30.98 -38.58
N SER A 39 12.19 -31.85 -39.27
CA SER A 39 10.81 -31.54 -39.67
C SER A 39 9.86 -31.50 -38.48
N TRP A 40 10.08 -32.31 -37.45
CA TRP A 40 9.23 -32.33 -36.26
C TRP A 40 9.54 -31.18 -35.30
N SER A 41 10.78 -30.67 -35.28
CA SER A 41 11.15 -29.56 -34.39
C SER A 41 10.78 -28.16 -34.91
N GLY A 42 10.19 -28.05 -36.11
CA GLY A 42 9.91 -26.77 -36.78
C GLY A 42 8.52 -26.16 -36.55
N GLY A 43 7.66 -26.76 -35.72
CA GLY A 43 6.21 -26.50 -35.75
C GLY A 43 5.57 -25.92 -34.49
N GLY A 44 6.28 -25.15 -33.68
CA GLY A 44 5.69 -24.47 -32.52
C GLY A 44 5.91 -22.97 -32.57
N THR A 45 5.07 -22.24 -33.31
CA THR A 45 5.02 -20.79 -33.19
C THR A 45 4.56 -20.46 -31.76
N SER A 46 5.37 -19.72 -31.00
CA SER A 46 5.04 -19.31 -29.64
C SER A 46 3.85 -18.34 -29.68
N MET A 47 2.67 -18.82 -29.33
CA MET A 47 1.48 -17.98 -29.15
C MET A 47 1.64 -17.15 -27.89
N ARG A 48 1.46 -15.84 -28.00
CA ARG A 48 1.60 -14.87 -26.90
C ARG A 48 0.34 -14.03 -26.79
N VAL A 49 -0.03 -13.68 -25.56
CA VAL A 49 -1.21 -12.85 -25.29
C VAL A 49 -1.10 -11.48 -25.96
N LEU A 50 -2.10 -11.14 -26.77
CA LEU A 50 -2.25 -9.83 -27.39
C LEU A 50 -3.14 -8.91 -26.53
N VAL A 51 -4.35 -9.39 -26.22
CA VAL A 51 -5.38 -8.71 -25.40
C VAL A 51 -5.93 -9.72 -24.38
N SER A 52 -6.15 -9.28 -23.14
CA SER A 52 -6.72 -10.08 -22.05
C SER A 52 -7.74 -9.25 -21.25
N GLY A 53 -8.87 -9.86 -20.89
CA GLY A 53 -9.86 -9.23 -20.00
C GLY A 53 -10.64 -8.08 -20.63
N ALA A 54 -10.78 -8.09 -21.96
CA ALA A 54 -11.65 -7.15 -22.66
C ALA A 54 -13.10 -7.68 -22.71
N ASP A 55 -14.07 -6.76 -22.76
CA ASP A 55 -15.49 -7.12 -22.91
C ASP A 55 -15.74 -7.85 -24.25
N ALA A 56 -16.81 -8.65 -24.32
CA ALA A 56 -17.11 -9.47 -25.49
C ALA A 56 -17.24 -8.67 -26.81
N ASP A 57 -17.73 -7.43 -26.72
CA ASP A 57 -17.85 -6.51 -27.86
C ASP A 57 -16.47 -6.03 -28.33
N ASP A 58 -15.56 -5.71 -27.39
CA ASP A 58 -14.18 -5.30 -27.71
C ASP A 58 -13.35 -6.46 -28.28
N LEU A 59 -13.55 -7.69 -27.76
CA LEU A 59 -12.90 -8.88 -28.31
C LEU A 59 -13.35 -9.13 -29.76
N SER A 60 -14.60 -8.82 -30.10
CA SER A 60 -15.12 -8.94 -31.47
C SER A 60 -14.46 -7.93 -32.40
N ASP A 61 -14.33 -6.67 -31.99
CA ASP A 61 -13.64 -5.62 -32.74
C ASP A 61 -12.14 -5.97 -32.93
N VAL A 62 -11.47 -6.51 -31.90
CA VAL A 62 -10.06 -6.96 -31.98
C VAL A 62 -9.90 -8.13 -32.95
N VAL A 63 -10.83 -9.08 -32.95
CA VAL A 63 -10.84 -10.22 -33.88
C VAL A 63 -11.01 -9.77 -35.32
N ASP A 64 -11.86 -8.76 -35.57
CA ASP A 64 -12.06 -8.23 -36.92
C ASP A 64 -10.79 -7.56 -37.46
N VAL A 65 -10.03 -6.87 -36.60
CA VAL A 65 -8.73 -6.30 -36.95
C VAL A 65 -7.68 -7.40 -37.21
N LEU A 66 -7.69 -8.48 -36.45
CA LEU A 66 -6.79 -9.63 -36.67
C LEU A 66 -7.10 -10.36 -37.97
N ARG A 67 -8.39 -10.56 -38.28
CA ARG A 67 -8.87 -11.15 -39.53
C ARG A 67 -8.53 -10.26 -40.73
N SER A 68 -8.72 -8.95 -40.63
CA SER A 68 -8.39 -8.00 -41.71
C SER A 68 -6.89 -8.02 -42.04
N ASN A 69 -6.05 -8.26 -41.04
CA ASN A 69 -4.59 -8.33 -41.19
C ASN A 69 -4.05 -9.75 -41.44
N GLN A 70 -4.94 -10.75 -41.65
CA GLN A 70 -4.57 -12.13 -41.91
C GLN A 70 -3.58 -12.70 -40.87
N VAL A 71 -3.84 -12.39 -39.60
CA VAL A 71 -3.05 -12.90 -38.46
C VAL A 71 -3.78 -14.10 -37.88
N GLU A 72 -3.08 -15.22 -37.78
CA GLU A 72 -3.57 -16.39 -37.05
C GLU A 72 -3.71 -16.02 -35.56
N PHE A 73 -4.82 -16.41 -34.96
CA PHE A 73 -5.10 -16.12 -33.56
C PHE A 73 -5.78 -17.32 -32.91
N GLU A 74 -5.56 -17.46 -31.61
CA GLU A 74 -6.17 -18.50 -30.78
C GLU A 74 -6.84 -17.86 -29.57
N TYR A 75 -7.88 -18.51 -29.07
CA TYR A 75 -8.51 -18.12 -27.81
C TYR A 75 -7.86 -18.89 -26.66
N SER A 76 -7.69 -18.22 -25.52
CA SER A 76 -7.35 -18.91 -24.26
C SER A 76 -8.47 -19.85 -23.84
N GLU A 77 -8.18 -20.83 -22.97
CA GLU A 77 -9.14 -21.81 -22.45
C GLU A 77 -10.40 -21.15 -21.82
N ASN A 78 -10.26 -19.91 -21.34
CA ASN A 78 -11.34 -19.13 -20.73
C ASN A 78 -12.13 -18.24 -21.71
N GLY A 79 -11.71 -18.16 -22.98
CA GLY A 79 -12.39 -17.37 -24.02
C GLY A 79 -12.30 -15.83 -23.88
N ASP A 80 -11.62 -15.33 -22.85
CA ASP A 80 -11.49 -13.90 -22.49
C ASP A 80 -10.21 -13.24 -23.02
N THR A 81 -9.37 -14.02 -23.70
CA THR A 81 -8.00 -13.65 -24.06
C THR A 81 -7.68 -14.14 -25.46
N ILE A 82 -7.08 -13.27 -26.27
CA ILE A 82 -6.66 -13.56 -27.64
C ILE A 82 -5.14 -13.68 -27.70
N LEU A 83 -4.66 -14.80 -28.21
CA LEU A 83 -3.25 -15.09 -28.45
C LEU A 83 -2.92 -14.92 -29.93
N VAL A 84 -1.73 -14.40 -30.20
CA VAL A 84 -1.18 -14.27 -31.56
C VAL A 84 0.27 -14.73 -31.61
N PRO A 85 0.78 -15.10 -32.80
CA PRO A 85 2.19 -15.38 -33.02
C PRO A 85 3.11 -14.28 -32.46
N GLU A 86 4.17 -14.67 -31.76
CA GLU A 86 5.11 -13.75 -31.10
C GLU A 86 5.71 -12.71 -32.05
N ASP A 87 5.99 -13.11 -33.29
CA ASP A 87 6.52 -12.28 -34.38
C ASP A 87 5.55 -11.17 -34.82
N LYS A 88 4.24 -11.43 -34.77
CA LYS A 88 3.19 -10.48 -35.18
C LYS A 88 2.63 -9.63 -34.03
N ARG A 89 2.90 -10.02 -32.78
CA ARG A 89 2.34 -9.36 -31.58
C ARG A 89 2.59 -7.86 -31.54
N ALA A 90 3.82 -7.41 -31.79
CA ALA A 90 4.17 -5.98 -31.69
C ALA A 90 3.45 -5.13 -32.75
N ALA A 91 3.40 -5.63 -33.99
CA ALA A 91 2.69 -4.97 -35.09
C ALA A 91 1.20 -4.87 -34.81
N MET A 92 0.59 -5.96 -34.32
CA MET A 92 -0.84 -5.95 -33.99
C MET A 92 -1.18 -5.03 -32.82
N ARG A 93 -0.31 -4.90 -31.81
CA ARG A 93 -0.53 -3.91 -30.72
C ARG A 93 -0.57 -2.48 -31.24
N MET A 94 0.32 -2.15 -32.17
CA MET A 94 0.36 -0.81 -32.76
C MET A 94 -0.89 -0.54 -33.60
N GLU A 95 -1.32 -1.52 -34.41
CA GLU A 95 -2.55 -1.43 -35.20
C GLU A 95 -3.81 -1.29 -34.33
N LEU A 96 -3.91 -2.05 -33.24
CA LEU A 96 -5.02 -1.94 -32.28
C LEU A 96 -5.03 -0.58 -31.58
N ALA A 97 -3.86 -0.07 -31.19
CA ALA A 97 -3.72 1.26 -30.59
C ALA A 97 -4.15 2.38 -31.55
N MET A 98 -3.82 2.27 -32.85
CA MET A 98 -4.25 3.22 -33.87
C MET A 98 -5.77 3.24 -34.06
N LYS A 99 -6.46 2.13 -33.77
CA LYS A 99 -7.91 1.99 -33.83
C LYS A 99 -8.60 2.22 -32.48
N GLY A 100 -7.84 2.55 -31.42
CA GLY A 100 -8.39 2.79 -30.08
C GLY A 100 -8.98 1.54 -29.41
N LEU A 101 -8.49 0.35 -29.75
CA LEU A 101 -8.95 -0.92 -29.19
C LEU A 101 -7.94 -1.48 -28.16
N PRO A 102 -8.42 -2.12 -27.07
CA PRO A 102 -9.82 -2.27 -26.66
C PRO A 102 -10.41 -0.97 -26.05
N ARG A 103 -11.72 -0.75 -26.20
CA ARG A 103 -12.38 0.47 -25.67
C ARG A 103 -12.64 0.41 -24.16
N SER A 104 -12.62 -0.78 -23.58
CA SER A 104 -12.77 -1.09 -22.13
C SER A 104 -11.58 -0.65 -21.25
N GLY A 105 -10.63 0.13 -21.78
CA GLY A 105 -9.59 0.79 -21.00
C GLY A 105 -10.12 1.94 -20.15
N ASP A 106 -9.28 2.47 -19.24
CA ASP A 106 -9.61 3.63 -18.39
C ASP A 106 -10.07 4.83 -19.25
N VAL A 107 -11.39 5.05 -19.28
CA VAL A 107 -12.05 6.09 -20.07
C VAL A 107 -11.85 7.44 -19.37
N GLY A 108 -11.18 8.38 -20.04
CA GLY A 108 -10.97 9.76 -19.59
C GLY A 108 -12.05 10.69 -20.15
N PHE A 109 -11.65 11.91 -20.51
CA PHE A 109 -12.56 12.89 -21.11
C PHE A 109 -12.97 12.57 -22.56
N GLU A 110 -12.39 11.54 -23.17
CA GLU A 110 -12.71 11.13 -24.54
C GLU A 110 -14.18 10.67 -24.70
N ILE A 111 -14.84 10.26 -23.60
CA ILE A 111 -16.27 9.93 -23.58
C ILE A 111 -17.18 11.10 -23.97
N PHE A 112 -16.67 12.34 -23.94
CA PHE A 112 -17.41 13.54 -24.32
C PHE A 112 -17.23 13.94 -25.79
N ASP A 113 -16.27 13.34 -26.50
CA ASP A 113 -16.03 13.63 -27.92
C ASP A 113 -17.09 12.96 -28.82
N GLU A 114 -17.71 11.89 -28.33
CA GLU A 114 -18.88 11.27 -28.95
C GLU A 114 -20.14 12.10 -28.69
N GLY A 115 -20.53 12.91 -29.67
CA GLY A 115 -21.68 13.81 -29.60
C GLY A 115 -23.02 13.10 -29.41
N ASN A 116 -23.39 12.81 -28.14
CA ASN A 116 -24.69 12.26 -27.78
C ASN A 116 -25.68 13.37 -27.41
N PHE A 117 -26.57 13.72 -28.35
CA PHE A 117 -27.68 14.63 -28.10
C PHE A 117 -28.81 13.92 -27.33
N GLY A 118 -29.32 14.54 -26.26
CA GLY A 118 -30.46 14.02 -25.47
C GLY A 118 -30.10 13.23 -24.21
N ILE A 119 -28.85 13.29 -23.73
CA ILE A 119 -28.45 12.66 -22.46
C ILE A 119 -29.08 13.34 -21.25
N SER A 120 -29.44 12.55 -20.24
CA SER A 120 -29.90 13.07 -18.94
C SER A 120 -28.74 13.70 -18.18
N ASP A 121 -29.04 14.73 -17.38
CA ASP A 121 -28.12 15.38 -16.45
C ASP A 121 -27.48 14.38 -15.45
N PHE A 122 -28.21 13.34 -15.05
CA PHE A 122 -27.64 12.23 -14.25
C PHE A 122 -26.52 11.50 -15.01
N VAL A 123 -26.75 11.20 -16.30
CA VAL A 123 -25.77 10.52 -17.15
C VAL A 123 -24.56 11.43 -17.37
N GLN A 124 -24.77 12.73 -17.62
CA GLN A 124 -23.70 13.70 -17.81
C GLN A 124 -22.80 13.82 -16.56
N ARG A 125 -23.39 13.88 -15.36
CA ARG A 125 -22.63 13.89 -14.10
C ARG A 125 -21.87 12.59 -13.85
N THR A 126 -22.48 11.46 -14.18
CA THR A 126 -21.85 10.14 -14.05
C THR A 126 -20.65 10.04 -14.98
N ASN A 127 -20.81 10.43 -16.25
CA ASN A 127 -19.72 10.46 -17.24
C ASN A 127 -18.62 11.44 -16.84
N HIS A 128 -18.96 12.61 -16.27
CA HIS A 128 -17.97 13.56 -15.80
C HIS A 128 -17.15 13.00 -14.63
N THR A 129 -17.80 12.28 -13.72
CA THR A 129 -17.09 11.63 -12.59
C THR A 129 -16.21 10.48 -13.08
N ARG A 130 -16.68 9.69 -14.05
CA ARG A 130 -15.87 8.64 -14.71
C ARG A 130 -14.65 9.22 -15.42
N ALA A 131 -14.82 10.29 -16.19
CA ALA A 131 -13.72 10.96 -16.88
C ALA A 131 -12.64 11.46 -15.90
N ILE A 132 -13.05 12.08 -14.78
CA ILE A 132 -12.10 12.51 -13.73
C ILE A 132 -11.38 11.31 -13.12
N GLN A 133 -12.08 10.20 -12.86
CA GLN A 133 -11.44 8.97 -12.35
C GLN A 133 -10.38 8.47 -13.32
N GLY A 134 -10.70 8.37 -14.62
CA GLY A 134 -9.75 7.95 -15.67
C GLY A 134 -8.52 8.85 -15.77
N GLU A 135 -8.71 10.17 -15.77
CA GLU A 135 -7.58 11.12 -15.80
C GLU A 135 -6.72 11.07 -14.54
N LEU A 136 -7.33 10.88 -13.37
CA LEU A 136 -6.60 10.67 -12.12
C LEU A 136 -5.80 9.37 -12.15
N GLN A 137 -6.37 8.28 -12.66
CA GLN A 137 -5.66 7.01 -12.82
C GLN A 137 -4.42 7.17 -13.69
N ARG A 138 -4.55 7.82 -14.85
CA ARG A 138 -3.43 8.10 -15.77
C ARG A 138 -2.38 8.98 -15.11
N THR A 139 -2.80 10.05 -14.43
CA THR A 139 -1.88 10.99 -13.77
C THR A 139 -1.10 10.32 -12.63
N ILE A 140 -1.77 9.52 -11.80
CA ILE A 140 -1.12 8.80 -10.70
C ILE A 140 -0.18 7.72 -11.25
N ALA A 141 -0.55 7.03 -12.32
CA ALA A 141 0.31 6.04 -12.97
C ALA A 141 1.56 6.64 -13.64
N MET A 142 1.61 7.96 -13.89
CA MET A 142 2.83 8.64 -14.36
C MET A 142 3.86 8.89 -13.25
N MET A 143 3.49 8.71 -11.97
CA MET A 143 4.41 8.90 -10.85
C MET A 143 5.45 7.76 -10.79
N ASP A 144 6.66 8.10 -10.38
CA ASP A 144 7.72 7.12 -10.19
C ASP A 144 7.32 6.10 -9.10
N SER A 145 7.69 4.84 -9.29
CA SER A 145 7.27 3.70 -8.44
C SER A 145 5.80 3.27 -8.50
N ILE A 146 4.98 3.83 -9.40
CA ILE A 146 3.58 3.39 -9.62
C ILE A 146 3.45 2.79 -11.01
N LYS A 147 3.06 1.51 -11.10
CA LYS A 147 2.85 0.80 -12.37
C LYS A 147 1.45 1.01 -12.91
N SER A 148 0.45 0.99 -12.04
CA SER A 148 -0.93 1.29 -12.39
C SER A 148 -1.69 1.80 -11.18
N ALA A 149 -2.77 2.56 -11.41
CA ALA A 149 -3.62 3.08 -10.35
C ALA A 149 -5.10 2.92 -10.72
N LYS A 150 -5.93 2.68 -9.72
CA LYS A 150 -7.40 2.68 -9.85
C LYS A 150 -8.00 3.64 -8.84
N VAL A 151 -8.87 4.53 -9.31
CA VAL A 151 -9.43 5.60 -8.49
C VAL A 151 -10.94 5.49 -8.48
N PHE A 152 -11.51 5.38 -7.29
CA PHE A 152 -12.95 5.40 -7.05
C PHE A 152 -13.30 6.70 -6.34
N ILE A 153 -14.27 7.42 -6.87
CA ILE A 153 -14.83 8.64 -6.27
C ILE A 153 -16.30 8.38 -5.99
N VAL A 154 -16.69 8.53 -4.73
CA VAL A 154 -18.08 8.41 -4.28
C VAL A 154 -18.59 9.81 -3.98
N LYS A 155 -19.68 10.19 -4.65
CA LYS A 155 -20.40 11.44 -4.41
C LYS A 155 -21.80 11.09 -3.93
N PRO A 156 -22.27 11.72 -2.85
CA PRO A 156 -23.65 11.52 -2.42
C PRO A 156 -24.63 12.12 -3.43
N GLU A 157 -25.84 11.58 -3.46
CA GLU A 157 -26.90 12.08 -4.32
C GLU A 157 -27.37 13.45 -3.82
N ASN A 158 -27.51 14.40 -4.73
CA ASN A 158 -27.95 15.75 -4.39
C ASN A 158 -29.46 15.75 -4.11
N ASN A 159 -29.86 15.37 -2.89
CA ASN A 159 -31.24 15.54 -2.46
C ASN A 159 -31.47 17.02 -2.11
N LEU A 160 -32.28 17.69 -2.93
CA LEU A 160 -32.66 19.11 -2.74
C LEU A 160 -33.52 19.34 -1.47
N LEU A 161 -33.74 18.31 -0.67
CA LEU A 161 -34.53 18.30 0.56
C LEU A 161 -33.72 17.55 1.63
N LEU A 162 -33.06 18.33 2.49
CA LEU A 162 -32.30 17.89 3.68
C LEU A 162 -31.10 16.95 3.39
N SER A 163 -29.91 17.54 3.29
CA SER A 163 -28.66 16.81 3.59
C SER A 163 -27.73 17.75 4.34
N GLU A 164 -28.13 18.09 5.57
CA GLU A 164 -27.25 18.66 6.59
C GLU A 164 -26.58 17.55 7.42
N ASP A 165 -26.54 16.30 6.94
CA ASP A 165 -25.76 15.26 7.59
C ASP A 165 -24.27 15.54 7.34
N PRO A 166 -23.48 15.86 8.37
CA PRO A 166 -22.03 16.07 8.22
C PRO A 166 -21.28 14.83 7.72
N ASN A 167 -21.92 13.65 7.73
CA ASN A 167 -21.36 12.40 7.19
C ASN A 167 -21.57 12.24 5.68
N ASP A 168 -22.41 13.07 5.05
CA ASP A 168 -22.71 12.98 3.62
C ASP A 168 -21.68 13.76 2.79
N ARG A 169 -20.40 13.38 2.95
CA ARG A 169 -19.27 14.04 2.29
C ARG A 169 -18.70 13.18 1.18
N PRO A 170 -18.33 13.77 0.02
CA PRO A 170 -17.59 13.07 -1.01
C PRO A 170 -16.32 12.41 -0.44
N SER A 171 -16.05 11.19 -0.90
CA SER A 171 -14.87 10.40 -0.50
C SER A 171 -14.23 9.76 -1.73
N ALA A 172 -12.98 9.34 -1.57
CA ALA A 172 -12.26 8.62 -2.62
C ALA A 172 -11.43 7.47 -2.07
N SER A 173 -11.30 6.43 -2.87
CA SER A 173 -10.42 5.29 -2.63
C SER A 173 -9.48 5.12 -3.82
N VAL A 174 -8.19 5.08 -3.55
CA VAL A 174 -7.13 4.92 -4.54
C VAL A 174 -6.41 3.62 -4.26
N TYR A 175 -6.41 2.75 -5.26
CA TYR A 175 -5.59 1.55 -5.30
C TYR A 175 -4.36 1.83 -6.17
N VAL A 176 -3.17 1.51 -5.67
CA VAL A 176 -1.92 1.64 -6.42
C VAL A 176 -1.20 0.30 -6.51
N ASP A 177 -0.82 -0.09 -7.72
CA ASP A 177 0.11 -1.19 -7.96
C ASP A 177 1.52 -0.62 -8.10
N THR A 178 2.37 -0.88 -7.11
CA THR A 178 3.77 -0.43 -7.09
C THR A 178 4.73 -1.43 -7.71
N GLY A 179 4.23 -2.58 -8.21
CA GLY A 179 5.08 -3.63 -8.79
C GLY A 179 6.07 -4.28 -7.80
N GLY A 180 5.86 -4.09 -6.49
CA GLY A 180 6.73 -4.61 -5.42
C GLY A 180 7.61 -3.55 -4.75
N SER A 181 7.60 -2.30 -5.23
CA SER A 181 8.26 -1.17 -4.56
C SER A 181 7.42 -0.65 -3.39
N THR A 182 8.06 -0.13 -2.35
CA THR A 182 7.36 0.58 -1.26
C THR A 182 7.13 2.02 -1.64
N LEU A 183 5.90 2.51 -1.51
CA LEU A 183 5.58 3.92 -1.76
C LEU A 183 5.94 4.77 -0.51
N ASP A 184 6.64 5.88 -0.72
CA ASP A 184 7.01 6.77 0.38
C ASP A 184 5.83 7.64 0.84
N LYS A 185 5.93 8.18 2.06
CA LYS A 185 4.87 9.04 2.60
C LYS A 185 4.66 10.31 1.77
N ALA A 186 5.69 10.81 1.08
CA ALA A 186 5.56 12.01 0.26
C ALA A 186 4.68 11.73 -0.98
N ASN A 187 4.89 10.60 -1.68
CA ASN A 187 4.06 10.20 -2.81
C ASN A 187 2.63 9.90 -2.39
N VAL A 188 2.41 9.22 -1.24
CA VAL A 188 1.05 9.01 -0.71
C VAL A 188 0.35 10.34 -0.44
N ASN A 189 1.03 11.30 0.19
CA ASN A 189 0.49 12.63 0.45
C ASN A 189 0.18 13.41 -0.84
N ALA A 190 1.02 13.26 -1.87
CA ALA A 190 0.82 13.87 -3.18
C ALA A 190 -0.42 13.29 -3.88
N ILE A 191 -0.61 11.96 -3.84
CA ILE A 191 -1.80 11.29 -4.36
C ILE A 191 -3.06 11.82 -3.67
N GLN A 192 -3.07 11.85 -2.32
CA GLN A 192 -4.23 12.36 -1.58
C GLN A 192 -4.53 13.83 -1.93
N PHE A 193 -3.49 14.65 -2.09
CA PHE A 193 -3.64 16.05 -2.46
C PHE A 193 -4.20 16.21 -3.88
N LEU A 194 -3.68 15.45 -4.85
CA LEU A 194 -4.16 15.46 -6.23
C LEU A 194 -5.65 15.09 -6.30
N VAL A 195 -6.05 13.99 -5.66
CA VAL A 195 -7.44 13.51 -5.67
C VAL A 195 -8.37 14.50 -4.95
N SER A 196 -7.92 15.08 -3.82
CA SER A 196 -8.73 16.07 -3.09
C SER A 196 -9.00 17.35 -3.90
N ASN A 197 -8.03 17.79 -4.71
CA ASN A 197 -8.17 18.99 -5.53
C ASN A 197 -8.87 18.72 -6.88
N ALA A 198 -8.78 17.51 -7.40
CA ALA A 198 -9.41 17.13 -8.67
C ALA A 198 -10.95 17.08 -8.58
N ASN A 199 -11.52 16.92 -7.39
CA ASN A 199 -12.96 16.93 -7.21
C ASN A 199 -13.42 17.79 -6.03
N LYS A 200 -14.40 18.64 -6.29
CA LYS A 200 -14.97 19.54 -5.27
C LYS A 200 -15.57 18.76 -4.10
N GLY A 201 -15.21 19.17 -2.88
CA GLY A 201 -15.79 18.66 -1.63
C GLY A 201 -15.11 17.42 -1.06
N ILE A 202 -14.04 16.91 -1.67
CA ILE A 202 -13.23 15.83 -1.09
C ILE A 202 -12.14 16.45 -0.20
N ASN A 203 -12.13 16.12 1.08
CA ASN A 203 -11.02 16.45 1.98
C ASN A 203 -9.90 15.41 1.85
N LYS A 204 -8.65 15.83 2.05
CA LYS A 204 -7.48 14.93 2.04
C LYS A 204 -7.64 13.75 3.02
N SER A 205 -8.28 13.98 4.16
CA SER A 205 -8.58 12.96 5.18
C SER A 205 -9.55 11.87 4.71
N ASN A 206 -10.35 12.15 3.67
CA ASN A 206 -11.37 11.27 3.10
C ASN A 206 -10.86 10.54 1.84
N VAL A 207 -9.54 10.58 1.59
CA VAL A 207 -8.89 9.85 0.50
C VAL A 207 -8.09 8.70 1.09
N ALA A 208 -8.61 7.48 0.92
CA ALA A 208 -7.92 6.26 1.29
C ALA A 208 -6.96 5.85 0.15
N VAL A 209 -5.72 5.50 0.47
CA VAL A 209 -4.72 5.02 -0.49
C VAL A 209 -4.23 3.65 -0.02
N MET A 210 -4.39 2.64 -0.86
CA MET A 210 -4.01 1.25 -0.59
C MET A 210 -3.05 0.72 -1.64
N ASP A 211 -2.08 -0.11 -1.23
CA ASP A 211 -1.17 -0.78 -2.15
C ASP A 211 -1.70 -2.15 -2.64
N ASN A 212 -0.95 -2.76 -3.56
CA ASN A 212 -1.21 -4.10 -4.10
C ASN A 212 -0.99 -5.25 -3.09
N GLN A 213 -0.44 -4.97 -1.91
CA GLN A 213 -0.27 -5.93 -0.82
C GLN A 213 -1.41 -5.84 0.21
N GLY A 214 -2.35 -4.91 0.02
CA GLY A 214 -3.47 -4.68 0.93
C GLY A 214 -3.13 -3.78 2.12
N ASN A 215 -1.97 -3.10 2.11
CA ASN A 215 -1.62 -2.14 3.14
C ASN A 215 -2.32 -0.80 2.87
N LEU A 216 -2.99 -0.27 3.89
CA LEU A 216 -3.47 1.10 3.89
C LEU A 216 -2.28 2.05 4.11
N LEU A 217 -1.93 2.80 3.07
CA LEU A 217 -0.81 3.75 3.09
C LEU A 217 -1.24 5.13 3.59
N SER A 218 -2.50 5.50 3.37
CA SER A 218 -3.07 6.74 3.89
C SER A 218 -3.35 6.64 5.38
N GLU A 219 -2.89 7.62 6.16
CA GLU A 219 -3.38 7.80 7.52
C GLU A 219 -4.82 8.33 7.42
N GLN A 220 -5.81 7.43 7.54
CA GLN A 220 -7.22 7.82 7.52
C GLN A 220 -7.48 8.72 8.73
N GLY A 221 -8.21 9.82 8.51
CA GLY A 221 -8.53 10.82 9.52
C GLY A 221 -9.44 10.33 10.65
N GLU A 222 -9.47 9.03 10.98
CA GLU A 222 -10.14 8.46 12.17
C GLU A 222 -9.54 8.95 13.49
N SER A 223 -8.57 9.85 13.40
CA SER A 223 -7.99 10.58 14.50
C SER A 223 -8.68 11.95 14.71
N SER A 224 -9.92 12.15 14.26
CA SER A 224 -10.70 13.34 14.62
C SER A 224 -11.24 13.19 16.04
N GLY A 225 -10.53 13.78 17.00
CA GLY A 225 -10.87 13.75 18.42
C GLY A 225 -9.63 13.67 19.31
N ALA A 226 -9.83 13.64 20.63
CA ALA A 226 -8.74 13.60 21.61
C ALA A 226 -7.75 12.43 21.39
N ALA A 227 -8.23 11.27 20.93
CA ALA A 227 -7.40 10.10 20.67
C ALA A 227 -6.44 10.28 19.48
N GLY A 228 -6.85 11.05 18.47
CA GLY A 228 -6.00 11.31 17.31
C GLY A 228 -4.98 12.41 17.52
N ILE A 229 -5.36 13.44 18.27
CA ILE A 229 -4.41 14.44 18.78
C ILE A 229 -3.35 13.73 19.64
N ALA A 230 -3.76 12.81 20.52
CA ALA A 230 -2.82 12.01 21.32
C ALA A 230 -1.88 11.15 20.46
N GLY A 231 -2.38 10.51 19.39
CA GLY A 231 -1.56 9.74 18.46
C GLY A 231 -0.56 10.60 17.68
N GLN A 232 -0.96 11.80 17.25
CA GLN A 232 -0.06 12.77 16.61
C GLN A 232 0.99 13.30 17.60
N MET A 233 0.60 13.59 18.84
CA MET A 233 1.51 13.95 19.93
C MET A 233 2.56 12.86 20.13
N MET A 234 2.14 11.60 20.24
CA MET A 234 3.05 10.47 20.41
C MET A 234 4.07 10.36 19.26
N LYS A 235 3.62 10.49 18.01
CA LYS A 235 4.54 10.52 16.85
C LYS A 235 5.52 11.69 16.91
N ALA A 236 5.06 12.88 17.31
CA ALA A 236 5.93 14.03 17.50
C ALA A 236 6.97 13.79 18.62
N TYR A 237 6.60 13.04 19.66
CA TYR A 237 7.47 12.67 20.77
C TYR A 237 8.57 11.70 20.33
N GLU A 238 8.20 10.62 19.64
CA GLU A 238 9.17 9.69 19.06
C GLU A 238 10.12 10.38 18.09
N ALA A 239 9.61 11.34 17.29
CA ALA A 239 10.44 12.12 16.40
C ALA A 239 11.43 13.03 17.16
N GLN A 240 11.01 13.62 18.28
CA GLN A 240 11.88 14.42 19.14
C GLN A 240 12.94 13.57 19.82
N GLU A 241 12.57 12.41 20.37
CA GLU A 241 13.50 11.43 20.95
C GLU A 241 14.55 11.00 19.94
N ARG A 242 14.14 10.53 18.75
CA ARG A 242 15.03 10.14 17.66
C ARG A 242 15.95 11.28 17.21
N ARG A 243 15.44 12.51 17.17
CA ARG A 243 16.25 13.69 16.84
C ARG A 243 17.34 13.93 17.89
N LEU A 244 17.03 13.79 19.18
CA LEU A 244 18.01 13.93 20.25
C LEU A 244 19.00 12.76 20.27
N GLU A 245 18.54 11.53 20.07
CA GLU A 245 19.40 10.35 19.90
C GLU A 245 20.41 10.57 18.77
N THR A 246 19.93 10.91 17.57
CA THR A 246 20.77 11.18 16.39
C THR A 246 21.76 12.32 16.66
N LYS A 247 21.34 13.37 17.37
CA LYS A 247 22.22 14.51 17.72
C LYS A 247 23.36 14.07 18.65
N ILE A 248 23.08 13.23 19.64
CA ILE A 248 24.10 12.70 20.56
C ILE A 248 25.03 11.74 19.80
N GLU A 249 24.47 10.80 19.04
CA GLU A 249 25.24 9.80 18.28
C GLU A 249 26.16 10.45 17.26
N THR A 250 25.67 11.41 16.46
CA THR A 250 26.47 12.10 15.44
C THR A 250 27.58 12.95 16.04
N MET A 251 27.36 13.54 17.22
CA MET A 251 28.37 14.29 17.94
C MET A 251 29.47 13.37 18.49
N LEU A 252 29.09 12.31 19.21
CA LEU A 252 30.05 11.38 19.81
C LEU A 252 30.74 10.47 18.79
N ALA A 253 30.09 10.20 17.65
CA ALA A 253 30.65 9.39 16.56
C ALA A 253 31.98 9.94 16.03
N LYS A 254 32.22 11.26 16.11
CA LYS A 254 33.50 11.86 15.70
C LYS A 254 34.66 11.50 16.62
N THR A 255 34.38 11.17 17.88
CA THR A 255 35.40 10.85 18.89
C THR A 255 35.58 9.35 19.06
N VAL A 256 34.50 8.58 19.01
CA VAL A 256 34.55 7.14 19.33
C VAL A 256 34.20 6.23 18.15
N GLY A 257 33.68 6.77 17.04
CA GLY A 257 33.25 6.02 15.85
C GLY A 257 31.73 5.81 15.80
N ARG A 258 31.16 5.80 14.59
CA ARG A 258 29.69 5.71 14.36
C ARG A 258 29.03 4.44 14.90
N GLN A 259 29.77 3.33 14.98
CA GLN A 259 29.25 2.04 15.47
C GLN A 259 29.51 1.82 16.97
N ASN A 260 30.21 2.75 17.62
CA ASN A 260 30.70 2.61 18.99
C ASN A 260 29.92 3.48 19.99
N VAL A 261 28.77 4.03 19.59
CA VAL A 261 27.86 4.81 20.43
C VAL A 261 26.46 4.30 20.23
N ILE A 262 25.74 4.12 21.32
CA ILE A 262 24.29 3.96 21.32
C ILE A 262 23.73 5.00 22.29
N ALA A 263 22.90 5.91 21.81
CA ALA A 263 22.20 6.86 22.66
C ALA A 263 20.71 6.53 22.68
N ARG A 264 20.13 6.52 23.87
CA ARG A 264 18.69 6.43 24.08
C ARG A 264 18.21 7.64 24.84
N VAL A 265 17.18 8.29 24.32
CA VAL A 265 16.58 9.47 24.92
C VAL A 265 15.11 9.20 25.14
N SER A 266 14.63 9.46 26.35
CA SER A 266 13.22 9.46 26.69
C SER A 266 12.80 10.85 27.14
N VAL A 267 11.70 11.35 26.60
CA VAL A 267 11.14 12.67 26.93
C VAL A 267 9.80 12.46 27.61
N ASN A 268 9.66 12.96 28.84
CA ASN A 268 8.40 12.99 29.57
C ASN A 268 7.75 14.36 29.39
N LEU A 269 6.47 14.37 29.01
CA LEU A 269 5.74 15.59 28.66
C LEU A 269 4.48 15.72 29.50
N ASP A 270 4.08 16.96 29.75
CA ASP A 270 2.79 17.25 30.36
C ASP A 270 1.70 17.15 29.30
N THR A 271 0.84 16.15 29.46
CA THR A 271 -0.32 15.92 28.58
C THR A 271 -1.54 16.71 29.03
N LYS A 272 -1.44 17.49 30.13
CA LYS A 272 -2.55 18.28 30.61
C LYS A 272 -2.75 19.49 29.70
N SER A 273 -4.00 19.67 29.29
CA SER A 273 -4.48 20.93 28.74
C SER A 273 -5.32 21.60 29.82
N MET A 274 -4.99 22.85 30.15
CA MET A 274 -5.73 23.62 31.16
C MET A 274 -5.98 25.01 30.63
N THR A 275 -7.22 25.48 30.75
CA THR A 275 -7.57 26.89 30.55
C THR A 275 -7.93 27.46 31.91
N GLU A 276 -7.13 28.42 32.38
CA GLU A 276 -7.36 29.14 33.61
C GLU A 276 -7.90 30.54 33.28
N LEU A 277 -9.04 30.88 33.88
CA LEU A 277 -9.66 32.20 33.76
C LEU A 277 -9.54 32.92 35.11
N ASP A 278 -8.59 33.86 35.21
CA ASP A 278 -8.44 34.73 36.37
C ASP A 278 -9.23 36.01 36.13
N GLU A 279 -10.31 36.18 36.91
CA GLU A 279 -11.18 37.35 36.87
C GLU A 279 -11.01 38.15 38.16
N LYS A 280 -10.41 39.34 38.04
CA LYS A 280 -10.17 40.25 39.16
C LYS A 280 -10.92 41.55 38.99
N PHE A 281 -11.59 41.96 40.07
CA PHE A 281 -12.24 43.26 40.19
C PHE A 281 -11.38 44.16 41.07
N ASP A 282 -11.15 45.40 40.62
CA ASP A 282 -10.46 46.41 41.40
C ASP A 282 -11.50 47.30 42.11
N PRO A 283 -11.72 47.11 43.43
CA PRO A 283 -12.69 47.92 44.17
C PRO A 283 -12.26 49.38 44.34
N ASP A 284 -10.98 49.72 44.17
CA ASP A 284 -10.48 51.08 44.35
C ASP A 284 -10.52 51.91 43.05
N GLY A 285 -10.63 51.23 41.90
CA GLY A 285 -10.79 51.84 40.56
C GLY A 285 -12.24 52.16 40.16
N GLN A 286 -13.16 52.30 41.12
CA GLN A 286 -14.58 52.55 40.84
C GLN A 286 -14.79 53.91 40.15
N VAL A 287 -15.44 53.88 38.98
CA VAL A 287 -15.83 55.11 38.26
C VAL A 287 -17.36 55.24 38.24
N PRO A 288 -17.94 56.38 38.66
CA PRO A 288 -19.38 56.57 38.62
C PRO A 288 -19.83 56.63 37.15
N ARG A 289 -20.75 55.74 36.77
CA ARG A 289 -21.32 55.66 35.42
C ARG A 289 -22.57 56.51 35.28
N THR A 290 -23.47 56.43 36.26
CA THR A 290 -24.72 57.20 36.28
C THR A 290 -24.96 57.70 37.71
N SER A 291 -25.38 58.95 37.85
CA SER A 291 -25.83 59.48 39.14
C SER A 291 -27.18 60.17 38.94
N THR A 292 -28.24 59.58 39.47
CA THR A 292 -29.57 60.19 39.50
C THR A 292 -29.77 60.83 40.86
N THR A 293 -30.14 62.11 40.88
CA THR A 293 -30.42 62.86 42.11
C THR A 293 -31.83 63.43 42.02
N ASP A 294 -32.73 62.90 42.82
CA ASP A 294 -34.10 63.40 42.96
C ASP A 294 -34.15 64.32 44.19
N LYS A 295 -34.56 65.57 43.96
CA LYS A 295 -34.71 66.58 45.00
C LYS A 295 -36.15 67.06 45.03
N ASP A 296 -36.85 66.70 46.09
CA ASP A 296 -38.17 67.25 46.40
C ASP A 296 -38.00 68.35 47.46
N MET A 297 -38.46 69.56 47.13
CA MET A 297 -38.53 70.67 48.08
C MET A 297 -39.99 71.09 48.20
N ALA A 298 -40.55 71.00 49.40
CA ALA A 298 -41.88 71.46 49.71
C ALA A 298 -41.77 72.60 50.73
N THR A 299 -42.21 73.79 50.33
CA THR A 299 -42.39 74.93 51.24
C THR A 299 -43.87 75.10 51.50
N THR A 300 -44.28 74.81 52.72
CA THR A 300 -45.66 75.06 53.19
C THR A 300 -45.66 76.36 53.98
N VAL A 301 -46.50 77.31 53.54
CA VAL A 301 -46.76 78.56 54.26
C VAL A 301 -48.20 78.54 54.71
N GLU A 302 -48.41 78.40 56.01
CA GLU A 302 -49.74 78.48 56.60
C GLU A 302 -50.01 79.91 57.04
N THR A 303 -51.04 80.53 56.45
CA THR A 303 -51.52 81.86 56.83
C THR A 303 -52.87 81.71 57.53
N GLN A 304 -52.93 82.13 58.79
CA GLN A 304 -54.16 82.10 59.57
C GLN A 304 -55.09 83.24 59.10
N PRO A 305 -56.31 82.98 58.65
CA PRO A 305 -57.24 84.05 58.26
C PRO A 305 -57.70 84.82 59.51
N GLN A 306 -57.47 86.13 59.51
CA GLN A 306 -57.92 87.04 60.55
C GLN A 306 -59.45 87.16 60.51
N ASN A 307 -60.10 86.30 61.28
CA ASN A 307 -61.55 86.23 61.38
C ASN A 307 -62.06 87.32 62.34
N ASN A 308 -62.21 88.56 61.84
CA ASN A 308 -62.89 89.62 62.59
C ASN A 308 -64.41 89.39 62.56
N ALA A 309 -64.88 88.50 63.44
CA ALA A 309 -66.30 88.32 63.72
C ALA A 309 -66.78 89.37 64.74
N THR A 310 -67.79 90.14 64.35
CA THR A 310 -68.53 91.14 65.13
C THR A 310 -69.28 90.50 66.30
N GLY A 311 -69.04 90.94 67.54
CA GLY A 311 -69.83 90.55 68.72
C GLY A 311 -69.39 91.26 70.00
N MET A 312 -70.22 92.18 70.48
CA MET A 312 -70.14 92.94 71.76
C MET A 312 -70.07 91.99 72.98
N GLY A 313 -69.46 92.30 74.13
CA GLY A 313 -68.73 93.47 74.58
C GLY A 313 -68.29 93.34 76.06
N ALA A 314 -67.56 94.36 76.51
CA ALA A 314 -67.36 94.81 77.89
C ALA A 314 -66.39 94.06 78.84
N ASN A 315 -65.31 94.79 79.17
CA ASN A 315 -64.92 95.17 80.53
C ASN A 315 -63.53 94.70 80.99
N VAL A 316 -62.47 95.38 80.55
CA VAL A 316 -61.39 95.84 81.46
C VAL A 316 -60.58 96.98 80.82
N PRO A 317 -60.10 97.97 81.62
CA PRO A 317 -59.62 99.25 81.10
C PRO A 317 -58.11 99.31 80.83
N ASN A 318 -57.78 100.04 79.76
CA ASN A 318 -56.63 100.93 79.66
C ASN A 318 -55.22 100.29 79.63
N VAL A 319 -54.75 99.96 78.43
CA VAL A 319 -53.36 100.22 78.03
C VAL A 319 -53.32 100.67 76.57
N SER A 320 -52.42 101.62 76.34
CA SER A 320 -52.34 102.57 75.22
C SER A 320 -52.18 101.92 73.85
N GLN A 321 -52.95 102.42 72.87
CA GLN A 321 -52.64 102.29 71.46
C GLN A 321 -51.51 103.27 71.12
N ASP A 322 -50.37 102.73 70.70
CA ASP A 322 -49.47 103.41 69.78
C ASP A 322 -49.16 102.42 68.64
N ALA A 323 -49.44 102.85 67.43
CA ALA A 323 -49.49 102.03 66.23
C ALA A 323 -48.05 101.68 65.75
N THR A 324 -47.76 100.51 65.19
CA THR A 324 -48.01 100.19 63.77
C THR A 324 -47.24 98.90 63.44
N GLN A 325 -47.79 98.09 62.53
CA GLN A 325 -47.22 96.85 61.95
C GLN A 325 -47.17 95.63 62.88
N GLN A 326 -48.26 94.85 62.82
CA GLN A 326 -48.26 93.47 63.25
C GLN A 326 -47.99 92.63 61.99
N ASP A 327 -46.73 92.24 61.80
CA ASP A 327 -46.38 91.27 60.76
C ASP A 327 -47.18 89.99 61.01
N PRO A 328 -47.79 89.38 59.98
CA PRO A 328 -48.51 88.13 60.15
C PRO A 328 -47.55 87.06 60.69
N ILE A 329 -47.95 86.33 61.73
CA ILE A 329 -47.22 85.15 62.20
C ILE A 329 -47.33 84.11 61.09
N MET A 330 -46.33 84.05 60.21
CA MET A 330 -46.21 83.06 59.15
C MET A 330 -45.51 81.83 59.70
N ALA A 331 -46.23 80.72 59.83
CA ALA A 331 -45.60 79.42 60.06
C ALA A 331 -45.12 78.89 58.70
N LYS A 332 -43.81 79.03 58.46
CA LYS A 332 -43.16 78.47 57.28
C LYS A 332 -42.53 77.13 57.65
N SER A 333 -42.95 76.05 56.99
CA SER A 333 -42.31 74.75 57.08
C SER A 333 -41.63 74.44 55.75
N ASP A 334 -40.33 74.24 55.79
CA ASP A 334 -39.54 73.80 54.64
C ASP A 334 -39.20 72.32 54.85
N GLU A 335 -39.71 71.45 53.97
CA GLU A 335 -39.35 70.04 53.90
C GLU A 335 -38.48 69.81 52.65
N SER A 336 -37.33 69.18 52.83
CA SER A 336 -36.45 68.82 51.72
C SER A 336 -36.10 67.35 51.81
N ARG A 337 -36.37 66.62 50.72
CA ARG A 337 -35.98 65.23 50.53
C ARG A 337 -35.04 65.14 49.34
N GLU A 338 -33.84 64.62 49.59
CA GLU A 338 -32.86 64.31 48.55
C GLU A 338 -32.65 62.80 48.52
N SER A 339 -32.86 62.20 47.34
CA SER A 339 -32.54 60.80 47.06
C SER A 339 -31.47 60.77 45.98
N LYS A 340 -30.32 60.16 46.28
CA LYS A 340 -29.21 60.04 45.33
C LYS A 340 -28.88 58.57 45.11
N THR A 341 -28.98 58.14 43.86
CA THR A 341 -28.57 56.80 43.41
C THR A 341 -27.38 56.97 42.47
N THR A 342 -26.25 56.32 42.78
CA THR A 342 -25.05 56.35 41.93
C THR A 342 -24.66 54.92 41.57
N ASP A 343 -24.65 54.64 40.27
CA ASP A 343 -24.16 53.38 39.69
C ASP A 343 -22.66 53.52 39.40
N PHE A 344 -21.87 52.56 39.85
CA PHE A 344 -20.43 52.51 39.61
C PHE A 344 -20.11 51.41 38.60
N GLU A 345 -19.18 51.70 37.68
CA GLU A 345 -18.52 50.67 36.89
C GLU A 345 -17.21 50.31 37.59
N ILE A 346 -16.98 49.01 37.81
CA ILE A 346 -15.77 48.48 38.46
C ILE A 346 -14.84 47.98 37.38
N SER A 347 -13.55 48.32 37.45
CA SER A 347 -12.59 47.81 36.47
C SER A 347 -12.47 46.28 36.60
N ARG A 348 -12.58 45.59 35.47
CA ARG A 348 -12.50 44.13 35.35
C ARG A 348 -11.23 43.77 34.58
N ASN A 349 -10.33 43.04 35.22
CA ASN A 349 -9.18 42.46 34.54
C ASN A 349 -9.44 40.97 34.31
N LEU A 350 -9.50 40.58 33.04
CA LEU A 350 -9.70 39.20 32.60
C LEU A 350 -8.39 38.68 32.04
N LYS A 351 -7.77 37.72 32.72
CA LYS A 351 -6.59 37.02 32.23
C LYS A 351 -6.97 35.58 31.90
N GLU A 352 -7.05 35.29 30.62
CA GLU A 352 -7.15 33.92 30.10
C GLU A 352 -5.75 33.35 29.89
N THR A 353 -5.41 32.30 30.64
CA THR A 353 -4.15 31.56 30.47
C THR A 353 -4.47 30.19 29.91
N VAL A 354 -4.04 29.94 28.67
CA VAL A 354 -4.20 28.64 28.02
C VAL A 354 -2.87 27.88 28.12
N GLN A 355 -2.88 26.77 28.85
CA GLN A 355 -1.78 25.82 28.90
C GLN A 355 -2.04 24.73 27.86
N GLU A 356 -1.25 24.78 26.78
CA GLU A 356 -1.26 23.76 25.74
C GLU A 356 -0.53 22.49 26.20
N PRO A 357 -1.04 21.29 25.85
CA PRO A 357 -0.35 20.04 26.14
C PRO A 357 0.94 19.92 25.32
N GLY A 358 1.95 19.24 25.87
CA GLY A 358 3.24 19.01 25.20
C GLY A 358 4.41 19.84 25.74
N SER A 359 4.26 20.49 26.89
CA SER A 359 5.42 21.00 27.63
C SER A 359 6.27 19.84 28.14
N ILE A 360 7.60 19.98 28.16
CA ILE A 360 8.49 18.90 28.60
C ILE A 360 8.62 18.99 30.12
N ILE A 361 8.41 17.88 30.82
CA ILE A 361 8.59 17.77 32.28
C ILE A 361 10.02 17.32 32.59
N SER A 362 10.48 16.26 31.94
CA SER A 362 11.79 15.67 32.21
C SER A 362 12.38 15.01 30.97
N ARG A 363 13.71 14.88 30.94
CA ARG A 363 14.42 14.14 29.90
C ARG A 363 15.35 13.13 30.56
N SER A 364 15.34 11.91 30.05
CA SER A 364 16.22 10.83 30.49
C SER A 364 17.09 10.40 29.33
N VAL A 365 18.40 10.42 29.53
CA VAL A 365 19.38 10.14 28.49
C VAL A 365 20.32 9.05 28.99
N ALA A 366 20.40 7.96 28.23
CA ALA A 366 21.33 6.87 28.46
C ALA A 366 22.26 6.76 27.25
N VAL A 367 23.55 6.94 27.49
CA VAL A 367 24.59 6.81 26.46
C VAL A 367 25.50 5.66 26.81
N LEU A 368 25.58 4.70 25.90
CA LEU A 368 26.52 3.59 25.97
C LEU A 368 27.63 3.82 24.95
N ILE A 369 28.86 3.70 25.40
CA ILE A 369 30.06 3.89 24.58
C ILE A 369 30.82 2.57 24.56
N ALA A 370 31.26 2.14 23.38
CA ALA A 370 32.09 0.95 23.27
C ALA A 370 33.45 1.16 23.95
N LYS A 371 33.91 0.13 24.65
CA LYS A 371 35.23 0.10 25.26
C LYS A 371 36.32 0.17 24.17
N GLY A 372 37.20 1.16 24.26
CA GLY A 372 38.38 1.28 23.38
C GLY A 372 39.48 0.29 23.73
N GLU A 373 40.61 0.33 23.01
CA GLU A 373 41.80 -0.50 23.30
C GLU A 373 42.31 -0.30 24.74
N SER A 374 42.14 0.90 25.29
CA SER A 374 42.30 1.20 26.70
C SER A 374 40.97 1.71 27.28
N PRO A 375 40.58 1.27 28.49
CA PRO A 375 39.42 1.84 29.19
C PRO A 375 39.63 3.34 29.40
N ARG A 376 38.57 4.13 29.19
CA ARG A 376 38.62 5.57 29.39
C ARG A 376 38.70 5.91 30.88
N THR A 377 39.35 7.02 31.21
CA THR A 377 39.42 7.49 32.59
C THR A 377 38.05 8.02 33.05
N PRO A 378 37.73 7.99 34.36
CA PRO A 378 36.50 8.61 34.87
C PRO A 378 36.35 10.08 34.47
N GLU A 379 37.47 10.81 34.39
CA GLU A 379 37.50 12.21 33.98
C GLU A 379 37.06 12.40 32.51
N ASP A 380 37.48 11.52 31.60
CA ASP A 380 37.05 11.55 30.20
C ASP A 380 35.53 11.30 30.07
N ILE A 381 35.00 10.39 30.88
CA ILE A 381 33.56 10.07 30.91
C ILE A 381 32.75 11.28 31.39
N ASP A 382 33.27 12.03 32.36
CA ASP A 382 32.61 13.23 32.87
C ASP A 382 32.59 14.36 31.83
N VAL A 383 33.68 14.56 31.07
CA VAL A 383 33.71 15.51 29.93
C VAL A 383 32.66 15.14 28.88
N ILE A 384 32.55 13.85 28.55
CA ILE A 384 31.53 13.37 27.62
C ILE A 384 30.12 13.59 28.18
N ARG A 385 29.91 13.34 29.48
CA ARG A 385 28.62 13.60 30.15
C ARG A 385 28.24 15.07 30.05
N GLU A 386 29.16 15.98 30.31
CA GLU A 386 28.92 17.43 30.20
C GLU A 386 28.58 17.84 28.75
N ALA A 387 29.29 17.29 27.76
CA ALA A 387 28.98 17.53 26.36
C ALA A 387 27.56 17.04 25.98
N VAL A 388 27.14 15.88 26.48
CA VAL A 388 25.79 15.34 26.27
C VAL A 388 24.72 16.23 26.92
N ILE A 389 24.95 16.69 28.16
CA ILE A 389 24.06 17.63 28.86
C ILE A 389 23.85 18.91 28.04
N ASN A 390 24.96 19.50 27.56
CA ASN A 390 24.93 20.71 26.74
C ASN A 390 24.24 20.47 25.39
N ALA A 391 24.43 19.30 24.77
CA ALA A 391 23.80 18.97 23.48
C ALA A 391 22.30 18.76 23.57
N VAL A 392 21.82 18.19 24.68
CA VAL A 392 20.39 18.04 24.96
C VAL A 392 19.79 19.38 25.38
N GLY A 393 20.61 20.36 25.78
CA GLY A 393 20.17 21.71 26.11
C GLY A 393 19.54 21.80 27.50
N ALA A 394 20.01 20.98 28.44
CA ALA A 394 19.63 21.08 29.84
C ALA A 394 20.44 22.21 30.48
N ARG A 395 19.79 23.33 30.85
CA ARG A 395 20.36 24.27 31.81
C ARG A 395 19.76 23.92 33.17
N PHE A 396 20.64 23.65 34.13
CA PHE A 396 20.33 23.43 35.54
C PHE A 396 20.48 24.76 36.30
N ASN A 397 19.44 25.54 36.43
CA ASN A 397 19.15 26.54 37.45
C ASN A 397 17.94 26.16 38.37
N LEU A 398 18.21 25.34 39.39
CA LEU A 398 17.30 24.67 40.35
C LEU A 398 16.17 25.45 41.06
N GLU A 399 15.82 26.68 40.70
CA GLU A 399 14.98 27.51 41.56
C GLU A 399 13.52 27.76 41.14
N GLU A 400 13.03 27.48 39.92
CA GLU A 400 11.55 27.52 39.75
C GLU A 400 10.87 26.86 38.52
N SER A 401 11.55 26.40 37.48
CA SER A 401 10.86 25.69 36.37
C SER A 401 11.84 24.95 35.48
N GLU A 402 12.47 23.94 36.04
CA GLU A 402 13.61 23.31 35.38
C GLU A 402 13.32 21.89 34.94
N LEU A 403 13.61 21.65 33.67
CA LEU A 403 13.57 20.32 33.07
C LEU A 403 14.48 19.38 33.84
N LEU A 404 13.90 18.46 34.62
CA LEU A 404 14.65 17.41 35.30
C LEU A 404 15.34 16.54 34.25
N THR A 405 16.66 16.70 34.10
CA THR A 405 17.44 15.99 33.09
C THR A 405 18.35 14.96 33.75
N HIS A 406 18.06 13.68 33.54
CA HIS A 406 18.88 12.57 34.05
C HIS A 406 19.78 12.06 32.92
N VAL A 407 21.10 12.25 33.03
CA VAL A 407 22.06 11.80 32.03
C VAL A 407 22.99 10.74 32.63
N SER A 408 22.99 9.56 32.02
CA SER A 408 23.91 8.46 32.35
C SER A 408 24.79 8.14 31.15
N VAL A 409 26.10 8.06 31.39
CA VAL A 409 27.09 7.66 30.39
C VAL A 409 27.87 6.48 30.96
N LYS A 410 27.91 5.37 30.23
CA LYS A 410 28.65 4.17 30.63
C LYS A 410 29.44 3.58 29.46
N GLU A 411 30.64 3.12 29.77
CA GLU A 411 31.46 2.36 28.83
C GLU A 411 31.15 0.87 28.99
N VAL A 412 30.84 0.18 27.89
CA VAL A 412 30.49 -1.24 27.86
C VAL A 412 31.13 -1.93 26.64
N VAL A 413 31.24 -3.26 26.67
CA VAL A 413 31.69 -4.03 25.52
C VAL A 413 30.48 -4.35 24.65
N PHE A 414 30.46 -3.88 23.40
CA PHE A 414 29.42 -4.23 22.46
C PHE A 414 29.66 -5.65 21.93
N GLN A 415 28.61 -6.45 21.91
CA GLN A 415 28.65 -7.73 21.21
C GLN A 415 28.45 -7.41 19.73
N ASP A 416 29.49 -7.63 18.93
CA ASP A 416 29.35 -7.59 17.48
C ASP A 416 28.32 -8.67 17.12
N PRO A 417 27.22 -8.35 16.41
CA PRO A 417 26.36 -9.39 15.87
C PRO A 417 27.23 -10.18 14.90
N ALA A 418 27.79 -11.29 15.37
CA ALA A 418 28.46 -12.24 14.53
C ALA A 418 27.47 -12.55 13.40
N ILE A 419 27.78 -12.08 12.20
CA ILE A 419 27.17 -12.54 10.95
C ILE A 419 27.67 -13.98 10.76
N GLY A 420 27.22 -14.87 11.65
CA GLY A 420 27.38 -16.32 11.59
C GLY A 420 26.19 -16.89 10.85
N GLY A 421 26.00 -16.43 9.62
CA GLY A 421 24.98 -16.92 8.70
C GLY A 421 25.64 -17.35 7.41
N ILE A 422 25.92 -18.65 7.29
CA ILE A 422 26.28 -19.37 6.07
C ILE A 422 25.16 -19.15 5.03
N GLY A 423 25.24 -18.08 4.23
CA GLY A 423 24.18 -17.81 3.25
C GLY A 423 24.41 -16.62 2.32
N GLY A 424 25.18 -15.61 2.74
CA GLY A 424 25.40 -14.42 1.90
C GLY A 424 26.43 -14.64 0.78
N GLU A 425 27.61 -15.15 1.13
CA GLU A 425 28.73 -15.24 0.18
C GLU A 425 28.70 -16.49 -0.71
N THR A 426 27.97 -17.54 -0.31
CA THR A 426 27.92 -18.82 -1.03
C THR A 426 26.91 -18.83 -2.18
N LEU A 427 25.85 -18.01 -2.12
CA LEU A 427 24.82 -17.95 -3.16
C LEU A 427 25.33 -17.23 -4.41
N ASP A 428 26.00 -16.09 -4.23
CA ASP A 428 26.60 -15.33 -5.34
C ASP A 428 27.71 -16.13 -6.04
N GLN A 429 28.49 -16.93 -5.30
CA GLN A 429 29.49 -17.80 -5.90
C GLN A 429 28.87 -18.98 -6.66
N PHE A 430 27.76 -19.54 -6.17
CA PHE A 430 27.05 -20.62 -6.86
C PHE A 430 26.37 -20.13 -8.13
N GLN A 431 25.77 -18.95 -8.10
CA GLN A 431 25.10 -18.35 -9.26
C GLN A 431 26.11 -17.97 -10.35
N ASN A 432 27.26 -17.41 -9.97
CA ASN A 432 28.38 -17.15 -10.88
C ASN A 432 29.02 -18.44 -11.45
N PHE A 433 29.00 -19.55 -10.70
CA PHE A 433 29.44 -20.85 -11.21
C PHE A 433 28.46 -21.43 -12.23
N VAL A 434 27.15 -21.34 -11.96
CA VAL A 434 26.09 -21.83 -12.84
C VAL A 434 26.05 -21.05 -14.16
N ASP A 435 26.19 -19.72 -14.13
CA ASP A 435 26.19 -18.90 -15.35
C ASP A 435 27.45 -19.10 -16.21
N LYS A 436 28.61 -19.34 -15.58
CA LYS A 436 29.88 -19.55 -16.29
C LYS A 436 30.02 -20.96 -16.88
N TYR A 437 29.47 -21.98 -16.22
CA TYR A 437 29.63 -23.38 -16.65
C TYR A 437 28.36 -24.01 -17.25
N GLY A 438 27.18 -23.40 -17.07
CA GLY A 438 25.89 -23.92 -17.55
C GLY A 438 25.83 -24.28 -19.05
N PRO A 439 26.30 -23.43 -19.97
CA PRO A 439 26.32 -23.75 -21.41
C PRO A 439 27.26 -24.91 -21.77
N HIS A 440 28.36 -25.06 -21.03
CA HIS A 440 29.35 -26.12 -21.23
C HIS A 440 28.89 -27.46 -20.62
N VAL A 441 28.14 -27.43 -19.52
CA VAL A 441 27.56 -28.64 -18.91
C VAL A 441 26.51 -29.27 -19.82
N LYS A 442 25.67 -28.48 -20.50
CA LYS A 442 24.67 -29.00 -21.46
C LYS A 442 25.31 -29.71 -22.66
N THR A 443 26.43 -29.19 -23.17
CA THR A 443 27.16 -29.80 -24.29
C THR A 443 27.93 -31.05 -23.86
N LEU A 444 28.53 -31.06 -22.66
CA LEU A 444 29.19 -32.25 -22.09
C LEU A 444 28.22 -33.41 -21.86
N VAL A 445 27.02 -33.13 -21.34
CA VAL A 445 25.97 -34.15 -21.14
C VAL A 445 25.54 -34.75 -22.48
N GLY A 446 25.38 -33.92 -23.52
CA GLY A 446 25.05 -34.40 -24.88
C GLY A 446 26.13 -35.30 -25.49
N VAL A 447 27.41 -34.97 -25.28
CA VAL A 447 28.55 -35.79 -25.76
C VAL A 447 28.64 -37.12 -25.02
N ILE A 448 28.42 -37.12 -23.70
CA ILE A 448 28.40 -38.35 -22.90
C ILE A 448 27.25 -39.27 -23.34
N LEU A 449 26.06 -38.71 -23.62
CA LEU A 449 24.92 -39.47 -24.15
C LEU A 449 25.20 -40.05 -25.54
N ALA A 450 25.87 -39.31 -26.41
CA ALA A 450 26.28 -39.78 -27.73
C ALA A 450 27.31 -40.92 -27.63
N ILE A 451 28.27 -40.83 -26.71
CA ILE A 451 29.26 -41.89 -26.46
C ILE A 451 28.59 -43.14 -25.87
N ALA A 452 27.64 -42.97 -24.95
CA ALA A 452 26.88 -44.08 -24.39
C ALA A 452 26.06 -44.81 -25.47
N LEU A 453 25.37 -44.07 -26.34
CA LEU A 453 24.66 -44.64 -27.49
C LEU A 453 25.60 -45.32 -28.49
N PHE A 454 26.80 -44.77 -28.71
CA PHE A 454 27.81 -45.37 -29.57
C PHE A 454 28.36 -46.69 -28.99
N ILE A 455 28.56 -46.77 -27.68
CA ILE A 455 28.97 -47.99 -26.98
C ILE A 455 27.85 -49.04 -27.09
N VAL A 456 26.60 -48.67 -26.82
CA VAL A 456 25.44 -49.57 -26.98
C VAL A 456 25.34 -50.10 -28.42
N PHE A 457 25.55 -49.23 -29.41
CA PHE A 457 25.58 -49.59 -30.83
C PHE A 457 26.70 -50.59 -31.18
N ILE A 458 27.93 -50.35 -30.72
CA ILE A 458 29.07 -51.29 -30.88
C ILE A 458 28.78 -52.65 -30.22
N THR A 459 28.09 -52.62 -29.08
CA THR A 459 27.74 -53.83 -28.32
C THR A 459 26.65 -54.63 -29.03
N MET A 460 25.71 -53.94 -29.70
CA MET A 460 24.67 -54.54 -30.52
C MET A 460 25.25 -55.15 -31.81
N LEU A 461 26.25 -54.50 -32.42
CA LEU A 461 26.95 -55.00 -33.61
C LEU A 461 27.78 -56.26 -33.33
N LYS A 462 28.32 -56.39 -32.11
CA LYS A 462 29.00 -57.62 -31.65
C LYS A 462 28.04 -58.79 -31.39
N ARG A 463 26.73 -58.55 -31.26
CA ARG A 463 25.72 -59.59 -31.05
C ARG A 463 25.11 -60.15 -32.34
N PHE A 464 25.43 -59.56 -33.51
CA PHE A 464 25.02 -60.12 -34.81
C PHE A 464 26.12 -61.06 -35.34
N LYS A 465 26.03 -62.35 -35.00
CA LYS A 465 26.70 -63.42 -35.76
C LYS A 465 25.82 -63.79 -36.95
N PRO A 466 26.36 -63.94 -38.18
CA PRO A 466 25.60 -64.44 -39.31
C PRO A 466 25.20 -65.90 -39.04
N ASN A 467 23.90 -66.19 -39.01
CA ASN A 467 23.40 -67.55 -39.15
C ASN A 467 23.68 -67.95 -40.61
N GLU A 468 24.53 -68.95 -40.80
CA GLU A 468 24.59 -69.68 -42.07
C GLU A 468 23.24 -70.39 -42.21
N ALA A 469 22.50 -70.02 -43.26
CA ALA A 469 21.31 -70.75 -43.66
C ALA A 469 21.75 -72.12 -44.18
N GLU A 470 21.54 -73.15 -43.38
CA GLU A 470 21.66 -74.53 -43.82
C GLU A 470 20.43 -74.87 -44.68
N VAL A 471 20.70 -75.15 -45.95
CA VAL A 471 19.73 -75.58 -46.95
C VAL A 471 19.30 -77.01 -46.60
N GLN A 472 18.09 -77.18 -46.07
CA GLN A 472 17.44 -78.50 -46.04
C GLN A 472 16.70 -78.74 -47.35
N VAL A 473 17.19 -79.77 -48.03
CA VAL A 473 16.64 -80.41 -49.22
C VAL A 473 15.27 -80.98 -48.88
N LEU A 474 14.33 -80.87 -49.83
CA LEU A 474 13.03 -81.54 -49.75
C LEU A 474 13.23 -83.06 -49.72
N ASP A 475 12.65 -83.71 -48.71
CA ASP A 475 12.25 -85.11 -48.80
C ASP A 475 10.72 -85.19 -48.83
N GLU A 476 10.24 -86.04 -49.74
CA GLU A 476 8.84 -86.41 -49.97
C GLU A 476 8.32 -87.20 -48.77
N ASP A 477 7.42 -86.64 -47.95
CA ASP A 477 6.42 -87.43 -47.20
C ASP A 477 5.31 -86.65 -46.45
N ASP A 478 5.15 -85.33 -46.63
CA ASP A 478 4.10 -84.56 -45.93
C ASP A 478 3.02 -83.98 -46.85
N GLN A 479 2.52 -84.79 -47.79
CA GLN A 479 1.31 -84.45 -48.58
C GLN A 479 -0.03 -84.77 -47.89
N GLN A 480 -0.04 -85.05 -46.58
CA GLN A 480 -1.27 -85.49 -45.88
C GLN A 480 -1.66 -84.72 -44.61
N LEU A 481 -1.22 -83.46 -44.44
CA LEU A 481 -1.68 -82.62 -43.31
C LEU A 481 -2.40 -81.32 -43.74
N LEU A 482 -2.93 -81.30 -44.96
CA LEU A 482 -3.89 -80.28 -45.45
C LEU A 482 -5.34 -80.81 -45.42
N ALA A 483 -5.80 -81.29 -44.27
CA ALA A 483 -7.23 -81.42 -43.97
C ALA A 483 -7.44 -81.81 -42.50
N GLY A 484 -8.22 -81.01 -41.75
CA GLY A 484 -8.93 -81.53 -40.58
C GLY A 484 -8.71 -80.79 -39.26
N THR A 485 -9.60 -79.83 -39.01
CA THR A 485 -10.42 -79.68 -37.78
C THR A 485 -9.85 -80.01 -36.39
N ARG A 486 -9.80 -78.94 -35.56
CA ARG A 486 -10.10 -78.79 -34.12
C ARG A 486 -9.71 -79.89 -33.12
N SER A 487 -9.00 -79.48 -32.06
CA SER A 487 -9.31 -79.83 -30.66
C SER A 487 -8.60 -78.86 -29.71
N LEU A 488 -9.35 -78.24 -28.78
CA LEU A 488 -8.84 -77.38 -27.71
C LEU A 488 -8.15 -78.22 -26.62
N GLY A 489 -7.03 -77.73 -26.09
CA GLY A 489 -6.40 -78.21 -24.86
C GLY A 489 -6.07 -77.03 -23.94
N SER A 490 -6.69 -77.02 -22.77
CA SER A 490 -6.70 -76.01 -21.71
C SER A 490 -5.41 -75.96 -20.87
N GLY A 491 -4.99 -74.76 -20.45
CA GLY A 491 -4.08 -74.61 -19.32
C GLY A 491 -3.45 -73.22 -19.19
N LEU A 492 -4.18 -72.24 -18.65
CA LEU A 492 -3.59 -71.02 -18.08
C LEU A 492 -3.47 -71.23 -16.58
N THR A 493 -2.23 -71.23 -16.07
CA THR A 493 -1.93 -71.45 -14.65
C THR A 493 -2.18 -70.18 -13.82
N PRO A 494 -2.53 -70.30 -12.52
CA PRO A 494 -2.81 -69.18 -11.63
C PRO A 494 -1.65 -68.18 -11.45
N GLU A 495 -0.41 -68.61 -11.68
CA GLU A 495 0.78 -67.76 -11.60
C GLU A 495 0.86 -66.72 -12.71
N LEU A 496 0.39 -67.03 -13.92
CA LEU A 496 0.40 -66.08 -15.05
C LEU A 496 -0.65 -64.96 -14.88
N LEU A 497 -1.66 -65.19 -14.04
CA LEU A 497 -2.70 -64.22 -13.70
C LEU A 497 -2.23 -63.26 -12.60
N ASN A 498 -1.36 -63.72 -11.69
CA ASN A 498 -0.80 -62.89 -10.62
C ASN A 498 0.27 -61.91 -11.15
N ASP A 499 1.07 -62.33 -12.14
CA ASP A 499 2.06 -61.46 -12.79
C ASP A 499 1.40 -60.35 -13.64
N LEU A 500 0.27 -60.64 -14.28
CA LEU A 500 -0.45 -59.62 -15.09
C LEU A 500 -1.13 -58.54 -14.24
N ILE A 501 -1.43 -58.81 -12.97
CA ILE A 501 -2.07 -57.87 -12.04
C ILE A 501 -1.06 -56.84 -11.49
N GLN A 502 0.21 -57.20 -11.38
CA GLN A 502 1.24 -56.29 -10.86
C GLN A 502 1.78 -55.30 -11.90
N GLU A 503 1.75 -55.66 -13.20
CA GLU A 503 2.45 -54.85 -14.21
C GLU A 503 1.57 -53.75 -14.85
N LYS A 504 0.24 -53.90 -14.92
CA LYS A 504 -0.68 -52.90 -15.52
C LYS A 504 -2.09 -52.89 -14.89
N PRO A 505 -2.33 -52.10 -13.82
CA PRO A 505 -3.62 -52.07 -13.12
C PRO A 505 -4.77 -51.51 -13.97
N ASP A 506 -4.50 -50.64 -14.95
CA ASP A 506 -5.54 -49.92 -15.69
C ASP A 506 -6.30 -50.79 -16.72
N ASN A 507 -5.79 -51.96 -17.09
CA ASN A 507 -6.40 -52.83 -18.10
C ASN A 507 -7.19 -54.02 -17.52
N VAL A 508 -7.21 -54.16 -16.18
CA VAL A 508 -7.86 -55.28 -15.49
C VAL A 508 -9.39 -55.22 -15.63
N GLY A 509 -9.97 -54.01 -15.63
CA GLY A 509 -11.41 -53.82 -15.81
C GLY A 509 -11.93 -54.26 -17.18
N THR A 510 -11.14 -54.06 -18.24
CA THR A 510 -11.51 -54.41 -19.62
C THR A 510 -11.39 -55.92 -19.87
N ALA A 511 -10.43 -56.58 -19.22
CA ALA A 511 -10.24 -58.03 -19.30
C ALA A 511 -11.32 -58.81 -18.51
N LEU A 512 -11.68 -58.34 -17.30
CA LEU A 512 -12.77 -58.92 -16.51
C LEU A 512 -14.14 -58.75 -17.19
N ARG A 513 -14.39 -57.61 -17.84
CA ARG A 513 -15.63 -57.37 -18.58
C ARG A 513 -15.78 -58.32 -19.78
N ARG A 514 -14.69 -58.58 -20.53
CA ARG A 514 -14.67 -59.56 -21.63
C ARG A 514 -14.86 -61.01 -21.16
N TYR A 515 -14.30 -61.37 -20.00
CA TYR A 515 -14.47 -62.71 -19.42
C TYR A 515 -15.91 -62.95 -18.94
N LEU A 516 -16.54 -61.93 -18.33
CA LEU A 516 -17.96 -62.00 -17.95
C LEU A 516 -18.90 -62.02 -19.17
N GLU A 517 -18.55 -61.31 -20.25
CA GLU A 517 -19.32 -61.32 -21.52
C GLU A 517 -19.18 -62.65 -22.29
N THR A 518 -18.13 -63.44 -22.05
CA THR A 518 -17.92 -64.76 -22.69
C THR A 518 -18.30 -65.94 -21.80
N GLY A 519 -18.59 -65.71 -20.52
CA GLY A 519 -19.00 -66.73 -19.55
C GLY A 519 -20.50 -67.00 -19.44
N SER A 520 -21.36 -66.34 -20.25
CA SER A 520 -22.82 -66.51 -20.18
C SER A 520 -23.45 -67.22 -21.39
N SER A 521 -22.68 -67.99 -22.15
CA SER A 521 -23.22 -68.92 -23.13
C SER A 521 -22.50 -70.26 -23.00
N SER A 522 -23.21 -71.21 -22.41
CA SER A 522 -23.02 -72.66 -22.56
C SER A 522 -22.74 -73.09 -23.98
#